data_AF-A0AAV8SCA4-F1
#
_entry.id   AF-A0AAV8SCA4-F1
#
_cell.length_a   1.000
_cell.length_b   1.000
_cell.length_c   1.000
_cell.angle_alpha   90.00
_cell.angle_beta   90.00
_cell.angle_gamma   90.00
#
_symmetry.space_group_name_H-M   'P 1'
#
loop_
_entity.id
_entity.type
_entity.pdbx_description
1 polymer ?
#
loop_
_entity_poly.entity_id
_entity_poly.type
_entity_poly.pdbx_seq_one_letter_code
_entity_poly.pdbx_strand_id
1 'polypeptide(L)'
;MISDLQKDLEEMEAYDMLAQLKTMFQEKARQERFRTTKTLNSCKMTPGTSMSAHVLKMKSYIHHLEKLGAPVSQELATDLILSSLTDEYDQFILNYNMHNMKKYIDELHGMLKTAEENLKGKVKTINEVLVVQKENGFKKKGTTKGKGKVPKSKPKPKAKTKAPKEGVCFHCNEPGH
;
A
#
# COMPACT_ATOMS: atom_id res chain seq x y z
N MET A 1 34.44 -23.02 17.86
CA MET A 1 34.36 -21.55 18.05
C MET A 1 34.59 -21.11 19.49
N ILE A 2 33.90 -21.62 20.52
CA ILE A 2 34.21 -21.24 21.93
C ILE A 2 35.51 -21.89 22.41
N SER A 3 35.72 -23.18 22.10
CA SER A 3 36.92 -23.92 22.53
C SER A 3 38.22 -23.45 21.86
N ASP A 4 38.16 -22.99 20.61
CA ASP A 4 39.34 -22.48 19.88
C ASP A 4 39.75 -21.11 20.42
N LEU A 5 38.77 -20.22 20.65
CA LEU A 5 38.99 -18.92 21.26
C LEU A 5 39.58 -19.05 22.67
N GLN A 6 39.11 -20.01 23.46
CA GLN A 6 39.59 -20.20 24.83
C GLN A 6 41.05 -20.65 24.87
N LYS A 7 41.47 -21.54 23.96
CA LYS A 7 42.88 -21.95 23.82
C LYS A 7 43.80 -20.79 23.41
N ASP A 8 43.34 -19.95 22.49
CA ASP A 8 44.12 -18.78 22.04
C ASP A 8 44.28 -17.72 23.15
N LEU A 9 43.38 -17.71 24.14
CA LEU A 9 43.39 -16.82 25.30
C LEU A 9 44.24 -17.33 26.48
N GLU A 10 44.40 -18.65 26.62
CA GLU A 10 45.05 -19.30 27.79
C GLU A 10 46.53 -18.93 27.96
N GLU A 11 47.23 -18.57 26.89
CA GLU A 11 48.65 -18.20 26.94
C GLU A 11 48.89 -16.68 27.06
N MET A 12 47.84 -15.86 27.10
CA MET A 12 47.97 -14.41 27.19
C MET A 12 47.84 -13.88 28.61
N GLU A 13 48.51 -12.75 28.87
CA GLU A 13 48.29 -11.99 30.09
C GLU A 13 46.89 -11.37 30.12
N ALA A 14 46.37 -11.10 31.31
CA ALA A 14 44.99 -10.62 31.50
C ALA A 14 44.68 -9.32 30.73
N TYR A 15 45.68 -8.44 30.59
CA TYR A 15 45.55 -7.22 29.80
C TYR A 15 45.38 -7.52 28.30
N ASP A 16 46.20 -8.42 27.75
CA ASP A 16 46.16 -8.80 26.34
C ASP A 16 44.90 -9.58 25.99
N MET A 17 44.44 -10.47 26.88
CA MET A 17 43.14 -11.14 26.75
C MET A 17 41.99 -10.13 26.63
N LEU A 18 41.96 -9.11 27.50
CA LEU A 18 40.92 -8.09 27.47
C LEU A 18 40.99 -7.24 26.19
N ALA A 19 42.19 -6.87 25.74
CA ALA A 19 42.39 -6.13 24.50
C ALA A 19 41.94 -6.93 23.26
N GLN A 20 42.27 -8.22 23.21
CA GLN A 20 41.89 -9.09 22.10
C GLN A 20 40.38 -9.33 22.06
N LEU A 21 39.77 -9.65 23.21
CA LEU A 21 38.31 -9.80 23.32
C LEU A 21 37.59 -8.55 22.87
N LYS A 22 38.03 -7.36 23.34
CA LYS A 22 37.45 -6.08 22.95
C LYS A 22 37.53 -5.89 21.43
N THR A 23 38.67 -6.17 20.83
CA THR A 23 38.87 -6.07 19.38
C THR A 23 37.92 -7.00 18.62
N MET A 24 37.87 -8.28 18.99
CA MET A 24 37.01 -9.27 18.32
C MET A 24 35.52 -8.93 18.43
N PHE A 25 35.05 -8.50 19.61
CA PHE A 25 33.65 -8.11 19.77
C PHE A 25 33.32 -6.80 19.04
N GLN A 26 34.25 -5.84 19.00
CA GLN A 26 34.09 -4.63 18.20
C GLN A 26 34.02 -4.91 16.70
N GLU A 27 34.87 -5.83 16.19
CA GLU A 27 34.84 -6.27 14.80
C GLU A 27 33.53 -7.00 14.46
N LYS A 28 33.09 -7.91 15.32
CA LYS A 28 31.79 -8.59 15.17
C LYS A 28 30.64 -7.58 15.15
N ALA A 29 30.64 -6.61 16.07
CA ALA A 29 29.62 -5.55 16.11
C ALA A 29 29.67 -4.67 14.84
N ARG A 30 30.86 -4.36 14.30
CA ARG A 30 31.03 -3.64 13.03
C ARG A 30 30.44 -4.43 11.86
N GLN A 31 30.75 -5.71 11.76
CA GLN A 31 30.22 -6.59 10.70
C GLN A 31 28.70 -6.71 10.77
N GLU A 32 28.16 -6.86 11.99
CA GLU A 32 26.72 -6.95 12.21
C GLU A 32 26.01 -5.64 11.84
N ARG A 33 26.53 -4.49 12.27
CA ARG A 33 26.00 -3.16 11.87
C ARG A 33 25.95 -3.02 10.35
N PHE A 34 27.01 -3.44 9.65
CA PHE A 34 27.04 -3.41 8.20
C PHE A 34 25.95 -4.28 7.57
N ARG A 35 25.78 -5.52 8.06
CA ARG A 35 24.72 -6.44 7.58
C ARG A 35 23.33 -5.89 7.83
N THR A 36 23.07 -5.36 9.03
CA THR A 36 21.78 -4.76 9.38
C THR A 36 21.50 -3.53 8.52
N THR A 37 22.47 -2.63 8.36
CA THR A 37 22.34 -1.43 7.52
C THR A 37 22.05 -1.79 6.07
N LYS A 38 22.77 -2.79 5.53
CA LYS A 38 22.54 -3.30 4.17
C LYS A 38 21.10 -3.81 4.02
N THR A 39 20.64 -4.62 4.98
CA THR A 39 19.30 -5.19 4.96
C THR A 39 18.23 -4.11 5.05
N LEU A 40 18.40 -3.15 5.97
CA LEU A 40 17.53 -1.99 6.15
C LEU A 40 17.39 -1.18 4.86
N ASN A 41 18.50 -0.80 4.23
CA ASN A 41 18.49 -0.01 2.99
C ASN A 41 17.89 -0.75 1.79
N SER A 42 18.03 -2.08 1.76
CA SER A 42 17.40 -2.92 0.72
C SER A 42 15.95 -3.31 1.00
N CYS A 43 15.44 -3.03 2.20
CA CYS A 43 14.09 -3.42 2.60
C CYS A 43 13.07 -2.50 1.92
N LYS A 44 12.40 -3.01 0.88
CA LYS A 44 11.30 -2.34 0.20
C LYS A 44 10.00 -3.09 0.45
N MET A 45 8.91 -2.34 0.60
CA MET A 45 7.58 -2.92 0.74
C MET A 45 7.16 -3.54 -0.59
N THR A 46 6.59 -4.74 -0.55
CA THR A 46 6.03 -5.37 -1.75
C THR A 46 4.57 -4.95 -1.92
N PRO A 47 4.11 -4.63 -3.14
CA PRO A 47 2.69 -4.32 -3.39
C PRO A 47 1.76 -5.42 -2.86
N GLY A 48 0.64 -5.01 -2.25
CA GLY A 48 -0.34 -5.93 -1.66
C GLY A 48 0.04 -6.58 -0.32
N THR A 49 1.23 -6.31 0.22
CA THR A 49 1.61 -6.74 1.59
C THR A 49 1.08 -5.76 2.65
N SER A 50 1.02 -6.20 3.91
CA SER A 50 0.58 -5.35 5.00
C SER A 50 1.60 -4.24 5.30
N MET A 51 1.17 -2.99 5.18
CA MET A 51 1.98 -1.82 5.54
C MET A 51 2.43 -1.88 7.00
N SER A 52 1.54 -2.30 7.91
CA SER A 52 1.87 -2.39 9.33
C SER A 52 2.99 -3.40 9.61
N ALA A 53 2.96 -4.56 8.95
CA ALA A 53 4.01 -5.55 9.08
C ALA A 53 5.36 -5.03 8.55
N HIS A 54 5.33 -4.27 7.45
CA HIS A 54 6.53 -3.65 6.88
C HIS A 54 7.15 -2.59 7.81
N VAL A 55 6.35 -1.69 8.36
CA VAL A 55 6.83 -0.66 9.31
C VAL A 55 7.43 -1.30 10.57
N LEU A 56 6.81 -2.34 11.11
CA LEU A 56 7.35 -3.08 12.26
C LEU A 56 8.70 -3.74 11.94
N LYS A 57 8.85 -4.29 10.73
CA LYS A 57 10.11 -4.86 10.26
C LYS A 57 11.20 -3.78 10.13
N MET A 58 10.88 -2.61 9.60
CA MET A 58 11.82 -1.48 9.54
C MET A 58 12.23 -1.01 10.94
N LYS A 59 11.27 -0.87 11.86
CA LYS A 59 11.51 -0.49 13.26
C LYS A 59 12.44 -1.47 13.98
N SER A 60 12.33 -2.76 13.71
CA SER A 60 13.20 -3.77 14.32
C SER A 60 14.66 -3.64 13.88
N TYR A 61 14.93 -3.34 12.61
CA TYR A 61 16.29 -3.08 12.12
C TYR A 61 16.89 -1.81 12.74
N ILE A 62 16.11 -0.73 12.82
CA ILE A 62 16.52 0.53 13.45
C ILE A 62 16.89 0.29 14.92
N HIS A 63 16.05 -0.43 15.66
CA HIS A 63 16.33 -0.77 17.06
C HIS A 63 17.52 -1.72 17.23
N HIS A 64 17.74 -2.64 16.27
CA HIS A 64 18.93 -3.50 16.28
C HIS A 64 20.22 -2.69 16.07
N LEU A 65 20.22 -1.69 15.18
CA LEU A 65 21.35 -0.77 15.01
C LEU A 65 21.65 0.02 16.29
N GLU A 66 20.62 0.49 16.99
CA GLU A 66 20.75 1.15 18.29
C GLU A 66 21.45 0.24 19.32
N LYS A 67 21.03 -1.03 19.43
CA LYS A 67 21.69 -2.02 20.32
C LYS A 67 23.15 -2.27 19.97
N LEU A 68 23.54 -2.10 18.71
CA LEU A 68 24.91 -2.24 18.25
C LEU A 68 25.73 -0.94 18.41
N GLY A 69 25.19 0.08 19.08
CA GLY A 69 25.85 1.36 19.30
C GLY A 69 25.86 2.28 18.08
N ALA A 70 24.91 2.11 17.16
CA ALA A 70 24.70 2.98 16.01
C ALA A 70 23.25 3.49 15.97
N PRO A 71 22.86 4.38 16.91
CA PRO A 71 21.51 4.91 16.94
C PRO A 71 21.18 5.68 15.66
N VAL A 72 19.99 5.43 15.11
CA VAL A 72 19.45 6.16 13.96
C VAL A 72 18.63 7.33 14.49
N SER A 73 18.87 8.53 13.98
CA SER A 73 18.05 9.69 14.36
C SER A 73 16.60 9.46 13.96
N GLN A 74 15.66 10.04 14.72
CA GLN A 74 14.25 9.90 14.43
C GLN A 74 13.88 10.38 13.02
N GLU A 75 14.44 11.52 12.59
CA GLU A 75 14.23 12.08 11.24
C GLU A 75 14.67 11.09 10.16
N LEU A 76 15.90 10.57 10.28
CA LEU A 76 16.41 9.58 9.33
C LEU A 76 15.61 8.27 9.35
N ALA A 77 15.16 7.82 10.52
CA ALA A 77 14.33 6.63 10.65
C ALA A 77 12.99 6.79 9.90
N THR A 78 12.35 7.95 10.03
CA THR A 78 11.14 8.30 9.28
C THR A 78 11.42 8.32 7.78
N ASP A 79 12.49 8.97 7.34
CA ASP A 79 12.85 9.05 5.91
C ASP A 79 13.14 7.66 5.31
N LEU A 80 13.80 6.79 6.06
CA LEU A 80 14.05 5.40 5.67
C LEU A 80 12.75 4.61 5.52
N ILE A 81 11.78 4.80 6.43
CA ILE A 81 10.47 4.16 6.33
C ILE A 81 9.71 4.69 5.12
N LEU A 82 9.59 6.01 4.95
CA LEU A 82 8.85 6.62 3.84
C LEU A 82 9.44 6.21 2.48
N SER A 83 10.76 6.24 2.34
CA SER A 83 11.45 5.84 1.10
C SER A 83 11.39 4.33 0.81
N SER A 84 10.92 3.51 1.76
CA SER A 84 10.77 2.07 1.58
C SER A 84 9.37 1.63 1.16
N LEU A 85 8.39 2.54 1.19
CA LEU A 85 7.01 2.26 0.80
C LEU A 85 6.88 2.08 -0.72
N THR A 86 5.76 1.49 -1.14
CA THR A 86 5.41 1.38 -2.56
C THR A 86 4.82 2.70 -3.07
N ASP A 87 4.86 2.89 -4.39
CA ASP A 87 4.33 4.07 -5.11
C ASP A 87 2.83 4.33 -4.82
N GLU A 88 2.08 3.33 -4.36
CA GLU A 88 0.70 3.49 -3.88
C GLU A 88 0.56 4.52 -2.73
N TYR A 89 1.67 4.79 -2.03
CA TYR A 89 1.75 5.74 -0.92
C TYR A 89 2.32 7.11 -1.33
N ASP A 90 2.62 7.36 -2.61
CA ASP A 90 3.24 8.62 -3.06
C ASP A 90 2.39 9.85 -2.68
N GLN A 91 1.06 9.76 -2.82
CA GLN A 91 0.16 10.84 -2.42
C GLN A 91 0.26 11.13 -0.91
N PHE A 92 0.44 10.10 -0.09
CA PHE A 92 0.65 10.25 1.35
C PHE A 92 2.02 10.90 1.65
N ILE A 93 3.08 10.46 0.97
CA ILE A 93 4.45 10.97 1.16
C ILE A 93 4.51 12.45 0.78
N LEU A 94 3.93 12.85 -0.34
CA LEU A 94 3.84 14.26 -0.75
C LEU A 94 3.12 15.11 0.32
N ASN A 95 1.99 14.62 0.83
CA ASN A 95 1.25 15.31 1.88
C ASN A 95 2.05 15.42 3.19
N TYR A 96 2.76 14.35 3.58
CA TYR A 96 3.61 14.33 4.77
C TYR A 96 4.73 15.38 4.68
N ASN A 97 5.42 15.44 3.54
CA ASN A 97 6.52 16.37 3.29
C ASN A 97 6.03 17.83 3.21
N MET A 98 4.91 18.07 2.52
CA MET A 98 4.32 19.41 2.38
C MET A 98 3.92 20.04 3.71
N HIS A 99 3.45 19.22 4.66
CA HIS A 99 3.03 19.68 5.98
C HIS A 99 4.15 19.65 7.03
N ASN A 100 5.40 19.34 6.64
CA ASN A 100 6.55 19.23 7.54
C ASN A 100 6.23 18.45 8.82
N MET A 101 5.47 17.35 8.69
CA MET A 101 4.98 16.60 9.84
C MET A 101 6.12 15.82 10.47
N LYS A 102 6.95 16.46 11.31
CA LYS A 102 7.99 15.76 12.07
C LYS A 102 7.33 14.90 13.14
N LYS A 103 7.11 13.63 12.81
CA LYS A 103 6.37 12.67 13.63
C LYS A 103 7.25 11.51 14.07
N TYR A 104 6.93 10.93 15.23
CA TYR A 104 7.57 9.71 15.69
C TYR A 104 7.09 8.52 14.85
N ILE A 105 7.89 7.45 14.80
CA ILE A 105 7.57 6.23 14.03
C ILE A 105 6.18 5.69 14.38
N ASP A 106 5.79 5.76 15.66
CA ASP A 106 4.49 5.27 16.12
C ASP A 106 3.31 6.14 15.63
N GLU A 107 3.48 7.46 15.59
CA GLU A 107 2.48 8.37 15.00
C GLU A 107 2.40 8.17 13.48
N LEU A 108 3.56 8.08 12.81
CA LEU A 108 3.65 7.79 11.37
C LEU A 108 2.93 6.48 11.04
N HIS A 109 3.12 5.43 11.85
CA HIS A 109 2.46 4.14 11.66
C HIS A 109 0.94 4.26 11.74
N GLY A 110 0.42 5.03 12.72
CA GLY A 110 -1.01 5.32 12.82
C GLY A 110 -1.57 6.02 11.57
N MET A 111 -0.85 7.02 11.06
CA MET A 111 -1.24 7.76 9.85
C MET A 111 -1.21 6.89 8.59
N LEU A 112 -0.17 6.07 8.44
CA LEU A 112 -0.06 5.13 7.33
C LEU A 112 -1.18 4.08 7.36
N LYS A 113 -1.64 3.68 8.55
CA LYS A 113 -2.76 2.73 8.69
C LYS A 113 -4.06 3.31 8.16
N THR A 114 -4.36 4.58 8.48
CA THR A 114 -5.49 5.30 7.89
C THR A 114 -5.35 5.43 6.37
N ALA A 115 -4.14 5.67 5.86
CA ALA A 115 -3.91 5.71 4.42
C ALA A 115 -4.16 4.35 3.74
N GLU A 116 -3.71 3.24 4.34
CA GLU A 116 -3.94 1.88 3.86
C GLU A 116 -5.44 1.54 3.76
N GLU A 117 -6.24 1.94 4.75
CA GLU A 117 -7.70 1.75 4.75
C GLU A 117 -8.39 2.55 3.63
N ASN A 118 -7.97 3.80 3.40
CA ASN A 118 -8.48 4.64 2.32
C ASN A 118 -8.14 4.07 0.93
N LEU A 119 -6.94 3.52 0.76
CA LEU A 119 -6.53 2.85 -0.48
C LEU A 119 -7.39 1.61 -0.76
N LYS A 120 -7.63 0.78 0.27
CA LYS A 120 -8.54 -0.39 0.16
C LYS A 120 -9.97 0.03 -0.19
N GLY A 121 -10.44 1.15 0.36
CA GLY A 121 -11.74 1.73 0.01
C GLY A 121 -11.84 2.12 -1.47
N LYS A 122 -10.83 2.82 -2.01
CA LYS A 122 -10.78 3.19 -3.43
C LYS A 122 -10.81 1.98 -4.36
N VAL A 123 -10.06 0.92 -4.06
CA VAL A 123 -10.06 -0.32 -4.86
C VAL A 123 -11.45 -0.98 -4.88
N LYS A 124 -12.16 -0.99 -3.74
CA LYS A 124 -13.54 -1.51 -3.69
C LYS A 124 -14.49 -0.68 -4.56
N THR A 125 -14.43 0.65 -4.47
CA THR A 125 -15.28 1.53 -5.30
C THR A 125 -15.02 1.37 -6.80
N ILE A 126 -13.76 1.20 -7.21
CA ILE A 126 -13.41 0.96 -8.62
C ILE A 126 -13.94 -0.40 -9.08
N ASN A 127 -13.79 -1.45 -8.27
CA ASN A 127 -14.31 -2.78 -8.60
C ASN A 127 -15.85 -2.80 -8.71
N GLU A 128 -16.56 -2.11 -7.82
CA GLU A 128 -18.03 -1.99 -7.90
C GLU A 128 -18.47 -1.26 -9.19
N VAL A 129 -17.79 -0.17 -9.57
CA VAL A 129 -18.08 0.55 -10.81
C VAL A 129 -17.77 -0.29 -12.07
N LEU A 130 -16.68 -1.07 -12.06
CA LEU A 130 -16.31 -1.97 -13.16
C LEU A 130 -17.28 -3.15 -13.31
N VAL A 131 -17.85 -3.66 -12.21
CA VAL A 131 -18.85 -4.74 -12.25
C VAL A 131 -20.19 -4.23 -12.78
N VAL A 132 -20.60 -3.00 -12.42
CA VAL A 132 -21.87 -2.40 -12.90
C VAL A 132 -21.81 -2.06 -14.41
N GLN A 133 -20.64 -1.74 -14.97
CA GLN A 133 -20.51 -1.50 -16.42
C GLN A 133 -20.58 -2.77 -17.28
N LYS A 134 -20.46 -3.97 -16.71
CA LYS A 134 -20.48 -5.22 -17.48
C LYS A 134 -21.89 -5.78 -17.74
N GLU A 135 -22.94 -5.20 -17.16
CA GLU A 135 -24.31 -5.71 -17.33
C GLU A 135 -25.13 -5.03 -18.43
N ASN A 136 -24.67 -3.89 -18.97
CA ASN A 136 -25.42 -3.17 -20.00
C ASN A 136 -24.63 -3.05 -21.31
N GLY A 137 -24.66 -4.09 -22.14
CA GLY A 137 -24.04 -4.05 -23.46
C GLY A 137 -24.36 -5.19 -24.41
N PHE A 138 -25.39 -4.97 -25.24
CA PHE A 138 -25.52 -5.46 -26.62
C PHE A 138 -25.85 -6.95 -26.89
N LYS A 139 -27.15 -7.28 -26.84
CA LYS A 139 -27.70 -8.36 -27.67
C LYS A 139 -27.61 -7.97 -29.16
N LYS A 140 -26.53 -8.37 -29.83
CA LYS A 140 -26.46 -8.44 -31.31
C LYS A 140 -27.52 -9.43 -31.79
N LYS A 141 -28.63 -8.93 -32.35
CA LYS A 141 -29.63 -9.76 -33.04
C LYS A 141 -29.19 -9.93 -34.49
N GLY A 142 -28.72 -11.13 -34.82
CA GLY A 142 -28.29 -11.50 -36.16
C GLY A 142 -29.41 -11.37 -37.19
N THR A 143 -29.07 -10.79 -38.33
CA THR A 143 -29.90 -10.71 -39.53
C THR A 143 -29.86 -12.03 -40.28
N THR A 144 -30.99 -12.71 -40.42
CA THR A 144 -31.20 -13.74 -41.44
C THR A 144 -32.36 -13.34 -42.36
N LYS A 145 -32.07 -13.47 -43.66
CA LYS A 145 -32.86 -13.03 -44.81
C LYS A 145 -33.60 -14.26 -45.36
N GLY A 146 -34.89 -14.15 -45.65
CA GLY A 146 -35.50 -14.96 -46.72
C GLY A 146 -36.89 -15.55 -46.51
N LYS A 147 -37.83 -15.05 -47.33
CA LYS A 147 -38.96 -15.74 -48.00
C LYS A 147 -40.22 -16.09 -47.19
N GLY A 148 -41.21 -15.20 -47.32
CA GLY A 148 -42.39 -15.48 -48.16
C GLY A 148 -43.63 -16.09 -47.50
N LYS A 149 -44.69 -15.28 -47.34
CA LYS A 149 -46.05 -15.44 -47.91
C LYS A 149 -47.04 -14.48 -47.22
N VAL A 150 -47.75 -13.70 -48.04
CA VAL A 150 -48.95 -12.88 -47.75
C VAL A 150 -50.16 -13.74 -48.26
N PRO A 151 -51.48 -13.47 -48.02
CA PRO A 151 -52.08 -12.17 -47.68
C PRO A 151 -53.42 -12.11 -46.91
N LYS A 152 -53.95 -10.87 -46.80
CA LYS A 152 -55.38 -10.42 -46.60
C LYS A 152 -55.91 -10.45 -45.15
N SER A 153 -56.68 -9.48 -44.63
CA SER A 153 -57.35 -8.29 -45.21
C SER A 153 -58.06 -7.42 -44.15
N LYS A 154 -58.01 -6.07 -44.36
CA LYS A 154 -59.09 -5.06 -44.15
C LYS A 154 -59.48 -4.56 -42.73
N PRO A 155 -60.12 -3.36 -42.59
CA PRO A 155 -59.52 -2.21 -41.86
C PRO A 155 -60.41 -1.51 -40.78
N LYS A 156 -59.84 -0.44 -40.17
CA LYS A 156 -60.47 0.79 -39.60
C LYS A 156 -60.77 0.82 -38.07
N PRO A 157 -61.03 1.98 -37.44
CA PRO A 157 -60.03 2.90 -36.84
C PRO A 157 -60.31 3.25 -35.36
N LYS A 158 -59.39 3.93 -34.65
CA LYS A 158 -59.72 5.05 -33.75
C LYS A 158 -58.47 5.75 -33.19
N ALA A 159 -58.44 7.06 -33.40
CA ALA A 159 -57.46 7.99 -32.87
C ALA A 159 -57.53 8.10 -31.34
N LYS A 160 -56.38 8.42 -30.71
CA LYS A 160 -56.27 9.47 -29.67
C LYS A 160 -54.79 9.75 -29.36
N THR A 161 -54.36 10.89 -29.86
CA THR A 161 -53.19 11.69 -29.45
C THR A 161 -53.23 11.95 -27.94
N LYS A 162 -52.14 11.70 -27.20
CA LYS A 162 -51.78 12.45 -25.98
C LYS A 162 -50.26 12.45 -25.77
N ALA A 163 -49.78 13.62 -25.39
CA ALA A 163 -48.41 14.12 -25.26
C ALA A 163 -47.58 13.45 -24.12
N PRO A 164 -46.25 13.72 -24.01
CA PRO A 164 -45.34 13.06 -23.08
C PRO A 164 -45.54 13.57 -21.65
N LYS A 165 -45.37 12.69 -20.66
CA LYS A 165 -45.49 13.02 -19.23
C LYS A 165 -44.19 13.67 -18.75
N GLU A 166 -44.29 14.92 -18.31
CA GLU A 166 -43.25 15.68 -17.62
C GLU A 166 -42.93 15.02 -16.27
N GLY A 167 -41.63 14.86 -15.99
CA GLY A 167 -41.11 14.36 -14.72
C GLY A 167 -41.14 15.45 -13.65
N VAL A 168 -41.41 15.05 -12.41
CA VAL A 168 -41.44 15.94 -11.23
C VAL A 168 -40.02 16.07 -10.67
N CYS A 169 -39.61 17.30 -10.33
CA CYS A 169 -38.29 17.59 -9.75
C CYS A 169 -38.20 17.07 -8.31
N PHE A 170 -37.21 16.21 -8.02
CA PHE A 170 -37.04 15.53 -6.73
C PHE A 170 -36.64 16.44 -5.56
N HIS A 171 -36.38 17.73 -5.81
CA HIS A 171 -36.04 18.70 -4.76
C HIS A 171 -37.21 19.60 -4.35
N CYS A 172 -38.21 19.78 -5.22
CA CYS A 172 -39.30 20.74 -5.02
C CYS A 172 -40.71 20.14 -5.22
N ASN A 173 -40.81 18.90 -5.70
CA ASN A 173 -42.05 18.16 -5.93
C ASN A 173 -43.10 18.81 -6.85
N GLU A 174 -42.70 19.77 -7.68
CA GLU A 174 -43.53 20.34 -8.76
C GLU A 174 -43.09 19.82 -10.15
N PRO A 175 -44.03 19.61 -11.10
CA PRO A 175 -43.72 19.25 -12.48
C PRO A 175 -43.26 20.47 -13.30
N GLY A 176 -42.22 20.31 -14.12
CA GLY A 176 -41.90 21.25 -15.21
C GLY A 176 -40.73 22.22 -15.02
N HIS A 177 -39.73 21.88 -14.21
CA HIS A 177 -38.47 22.65 -14.10
C HIS A 177 -37.34 22.04 -14.95
#